data_AF-A0A7C2JR65-F1
#
_entry.id   AF-A0A7C2JR65-F1
#
_cell.length_a   1.000
_cell.length_b   1.000
_cell.length_c   1.000
_cell.angle_alpha   90.00
_cell.angle_beta   90.00
_cell.angle_gamma   90.00
#
_symmetry.space_group_name_H-M   'P 1'
#
loop_
_entity.id
_entity.type
_entity.pdbx_description
1 polymer ?
#
loop_
_entity_poly.entity_id
_entity_poly.type
_entity_poly.pdbx_seq_one_letter_code
_entity_poly.pdbx_strand_id
1 'polypeptide(L)' 'MTTRDGETVAGEVTYRDEFTLAVVDGAGRYRSWPTDRVRFTIDDPLEAHVAQLPRYTDEAMHDVLAYLHTLR' A
#
# COMPACT_ATOMS: atom_id res chain seq x y z
N MET A 1 6.11 -4.85 11.88
CA MET A 1 7.50 -4.35 11.70
C MET A 1 8.45 -5.16 12.57
N THR A 2 9.73 -5.21 12.23
CA THR A 2 10.81 -5.77 13.06
C THR A 2 11.83 -4.67 13.37
N THR A 3 12.21 -4.51 14.64
CA THR A 3 13.24 -3.55 15.09
C THR A 3 14.65 -4.14 14.93
N ARG A 4 15.70 -3.31 14.99
CA ARG A 4 17.10 -3.80 14.96
C ARG A 4 17.42 -4.75 16.12
N ASP A 5 16.71 -4.62 17.24
CA ASP A 5 16.87 -5.48 18.41
C ASP A 5 16.13 -6.83 18.23
N GLY A 6 15.51 -7.06 17.07
CA GLY A 6 14.80 -8.30 16.74
C GLY A 6 13.36 -8.37 17.24
N GLU A 7 12.83 -7.28 17.82
CA GLU A 7 11.45 -7.23 18.29
C GLU A 7 10.47 -7.11 17.12
N THR A 8 9.46 -7.97 17.08
CA THR A 8 8.34 -7.84 16.16
C THR A 8 7.22 -7.01 16.78
N VAL A 9 6.84 -5.93 16.11
CA VAL A 9 5.75 -5.04 16.53
C VAL A 9 4.65 -5.06 15.48
N ALA A 10 3.43 -5.34 15.91
CA ALA A 10 2.22 -5.22 15.11
C ALA A 10 1.29 -4.18 15.75
N GLY A 11 0.58 -3.44 14.91
CA GLY A 11 -0.31 -2.37 15.37
C GLY A 11 -0.77 -1.48 14.22
N GLU A 12 -1.58 -0.50 14.56
CA GLU A 12 -2.10 0.49 13.61
C GLU A 12 -1.04 1.56 13.33
N VAL A 13 -0.78 1.84 12.05
CA VAL A 13 0.11 2.93 11.65
C VAL A 13 -0.63 4.26 11.83
N THR A 14 -0.18 5.08 12.77
CA THR A 14 -0.79 6.39 13.06
C THR A 14 -0.06 7.55 12.39
N TYR A 15 1.21 7.35 12.02
CA TYR A 15 1.99 8.36 11.31
C TYR A 15 3.08 7.69 10.47
N ARG A 16 3.31 8.21 9.27
CA ARG A 16 4.39 7.79 8.40
C ARG A 16 4.82 8.94 7.49
N ASP A 17 6.12 9.17 7.45
CA ASP A 17 6.80 9.95 6.43
C ASP A 17 8.01 9.16 5.90
N GLU A 18 8.87 9.79 5.11
CA GLU A 18 10.08 9.17 4.57
C GLU A 18 11.14 8.79 5.63
N PHE A 19 11.09 9.40 6.82
CA PHE A 19 12.09 9.24 7.89
C PHE A 19 11.56 8.56 9.14
N THR A 20 10.25 8.57 9.38
CA THR A 20 9.62 8.17 10.65
C THR A 20 8.40 7.27 10.39
N LEU A 21 8.31 6.19 11.17
CA LEU A 21 7.13 5.34 11.27
C LEU A 21 6.64 5.35 12.71
N ALA A 22 5.36 5.64 12.92
CA ALA A 22 4.71 5.51 14.22
C ALA A 22 3.54 4.54 14.20
N VAL A 23 3.46 3.74 15.25
CA VAL A 23 2.48 2.67 15.41
C VAL A 23 1.89 2.72 16.82
N VAL A 24 0.59 2.49 16.92
CA VAL A 24 -0.07 2.14 18.19
C VAL A 24 -0.15 0.63 18.26
N ASP A 25 0.56 0.03 19.22
CA ASP A 25 0.60 -1.42 19.39
C ASP A 25 -0.73 -1.97 19.98
N GLY A 26 -0.88 -3.30 20.02
CA GLY A 26 -2.08 -3.94 20.57
C GLY A 26 -2.33 -3.66 22.07
N ALA A 27 -1.37 -3.08 22.79
CA ALA A 27 -1.53 -2.63 24.17
C ALA A 27 -1.90 -1.13 24.26
N GLY A 28 -2.16 -0.47 23.13
CA GLY A 28 -2.49 0.95 23.04
C GLY A 28 -1.29 1.87 23.21
N ARG A 29 -0.05 1.36 23.15
CA ARG A 29 1.15 2.19 23.33
C ARG A 29 1.58 2.77 22.00
N TYR A 30 1.67 4.10 21.97
CA TYR A 30 2.28 4.82 20.85
C TYR A 30 3.79 4.63 20.87
N ARG A 31 4.35 4.23 19.73
CA ARG A 31 5.79 4.02 19.53
C ARG A 31 6.18 4.54 18.16
N SER A 32 7.38 5.12 18.06
CA SER A 32 7.91 5.61 16.80
C SER A 32 9.37 5.22 16.60
N TRP A 33 9.75 5.07 15.34
CA TRP A 33 11.10 4.71 14.92
C TRP A 33 11.50 5.47 13.67
N PRO A 34 12.79 5.76 13.51
CA PRO A 34 13.30 6.14 12.21
C PRO A 34 13.18 4.96 11.23
N THR A 35 12.74 5.22 10.00
CA THR A 35 12.46 4.20 8.97
C THR A 35 13.69 3.38 8.61
N ASP A 36 14.88 3.97 8.68
CA ASP A 36 16.16 3.29 8.44
C ASP A 36 16.53 2.25 9.53
N ARG A 37 15.82 2.26 10.68
CA ARG A 37 16.05 1.35 11.83
C ARG A 37 15.04 0.23 11.95
N VAL A 38 14.07 0.13 11.06
CA VAL A 38 13.04 -0.88 11.14
C VAL A 38 12.74 -1.46 9.77
N ARG A 39 12.48 -2.76 9.71
CA ARG A 39 11.88 -3.38 8.53
C ARG A 39 10.38 -3.45 8.74
N PHE A 40 9.60 -2.93 7.81
CA PHE A 40 8.15 -2.92 7.93
C PHE A 40 7.46 -3.33 6.63
N THR A 41 6.26 -3.88 6.81
CA THR A 41 5.26 -4.10 5.77
C THR A 41 4.02 -3.37 6.26
N ILE A 42 3.37 -2.64 5.35
CA ILE A 42 2.09 -1.99 5.61
C ILE A 42 1.12 -2.59 4.61
N ASP A 43 0.04 -3.17 5.13
CA ASP A 43 -1.08 -3.59 4.30
C ASP A 43 -1.83 -2.33 3.88
N ASP A 44 -1.52 -1.84 2.68
CA ASP A 44 -2.12 -0.62 2.13
C ASP A 44 -3.39 -0.97 1.32
N PRO A 45 -4.61 -0.73 1.86
CA PRO A 45 -5.84 -1.03 1.12
C PRO A 45 -5.97 -0.22 -0.19
N LEU A 46 -5.25 0.92 -0.32
CA LEU A 46 -5.23 1.70 -1.56
C LEU A 46 -4.55 0.94 -2.71
N GLU A 47 -3.60 0.04 -2.40
CA GLU A 47 -2.87 -0.72 -3.40
C GLU A 47 -3.81 -1.52 -4.30
N ALA A 48 -4.88 -2.11 -3.73
CA ALA A 48 -5.88 -2.84 -4.48
C ALA A 48 -6.64 -1.97 -5.49
N HIS A 49 -6.87 -0.69 -5.16
CA HIS A 49 -7.50 0.28 -6.07
C HIS A 49 -6.52 0.74 -7.16
N VAL A 50 -5.27 1.02 -6.81
CA VAL A 50 -4.22 1.40 -7.77
C VAL A 50 -3.99 0.27 -8.79
N ALA A 51 -4.01 -0.98 -8.34
CA ALA A 51 -3.90 -2.15 -9.20
C ALA A 51 -5.05 -2.30 -10.22
N GLN A 52 -6.18 -1.60 -10.04
CA GLN A 52 -7.25 -1.56 -11.06
C GLN A 52 -6.94 -0.62 -12.23
N LEU A 53 -6.09 0.40 -12.03
CA LEU A 53 -5.79 1.40 -13.06
C LEU A 53 -5.21 0.79 -14.35
N PRO A 54 -4.21 -0.12 -14.31
CA PRO A 54 -3.65 -0.71 -15.53
C PRO A 54 -4.54 -1.80 -16.15
N ARG A 55 -5.66 -2.16 -15.52
CA ARG A 55 -6.47 -3.34 -15.89
C ARG A 55 -7.23 -3.15 -17.21
N TYR A 56 -7.53 -1.90 -17.56
CA TYR A 56 -8.16 -1.53 -18.82
C TYR A 56 -7.18 -0.69 -19.63
N THR A 57 -6.47 -1.33 -20.55
CA THR A 57 -5.49 -0.68 -21.40
C THR A 57 -6.17 0.16 -22.48
N ASP A 58 -5.43 1.13 -23.02
CA ASP A 58 -5.86 1.89 -24.20
C ASP A 58 -6.19 0.95 -25.37
N GLU A 59 -5.38 -0.10 -25.57
CA GLU A 59 -5.63 -1.17 -26.55
C GLU A 59 -6.98 -1.87 -26.32
N ALA A 60 -7.28 -2.27 -25.09
CA ALA A 60 -8.56 -2.91 -24.78
C ALA A 60 -9.76 -1.98 -25.05
N MET A 61 -9.62 -0.69 -24.76
CA MET A 61 -10.66 0.31 -25.06
C MET A 61 -10.81 0.54 -26.57
N HIS A 62 -9.69 0.58 -27.30
CA HIS A 62 -9.66 0.69 -28.76
C HIS A 62 -10.36 -0.50 -29.42
N ASP A 63 -10.04 -1.72 -29.01
CA ASP A 63 -10.59 -2.95 -29.58
C ASP A 63 -12.10 -3.06 -29.38
N VAL A 64 -12.59 -2.70 -28.18
CA VAL A 64 -14.04 -2.65 -27.91
C VAL A 64 -14.72 -1.64 -28.83
N LEU A 65 -14.15 -0.44 -28.99
CA LEU A 65 -14.68 0.57 -29.90
C LEU A 65 -14.68 0.07 -31.36
N ALA A 66 -13.58 -0.53 -31.81
CA ALA A 66 -13.43 -1.06 -33.15
C ALA A 66 -14.49 -2.14 -33.43
N TYR A 67 -14.70 -3.07 -32.49
CA TYR A 67 -15.74 -4.10 -32.61
C TYR A 67 -17.15 -3.50 -32.71
N LEU A 68 -17.51 -2.58 -31.82
CA LEU A 68 -18.83 -1.92 -31.85
C LEU A 68 -19.09 -1.21 -33.17
N HIS A 69 -18.05 -0.66 -33.81
CA HIS A 69 -18.17 -0.02 -35.11
C HIS A 69 -18.56 -1.01 -36.24
N THR A 70 -18.20 -2.29 -36.12
CA THR A 70 -18.55 -3.32 -37.13
C THR A 70 -20.02 -3.75 -37.10
N LEU A 71 -20.74 -3.43 -36.01
CA LEU A 71 -22.16 -3.78 -35.84
C LEU A 71 -23.11 -2.79 -36.51
N ARG A 72 -22.58 -1.80 -37.24
CA ARG A 72 -23.32 -0.77 -37.99
C ARG A 72 -23.88 -1.31 -39.29
#